data_AF-A0A958SE33-F1
#
_entry.id   AF-A0A958SE33-F1
#
_cell.length_a   1.000
_cell.length_b   1.000
_cell.length_c   1.000
_cell.angle_alpha   90.00
_cell.angle_beta   90.00
_cell.angle_gamma   90.00
#
_symmetry.space_group_name_H-M   'P 1'
#
loop_
_entity.id
_entity.type
_entity.pdbx_description
1 polymer ?
#
loop_
_entity_poly.entity_id
_entity_poly.type
_entity_poly.pdbx_seq_one_letter_code
_entity_poly.pdbx_strand_id
1 'polypeptide(L)'
;MKKLLIAAIFALPMLAHAHGDVFEMTEMSVSEALRKFQTEETTSTIQAYRGVRAWPSGAEIKVRVYYGAQDSFLYSCEMDHATGAEEKIVCQKN
;
A
#
# COMPACT_ATOMS: atom_id res chain seq x y z
N MET A 1 -50.84 -5.00 2.74
CA MET A 1 -49.57 -5.64 2.33
C MET A 1 -48.64 -4.59 1.73
N LYS A 2 -47.93 -3.81 2.54
CA LYS A 2 -47.07 -2.69 2.05
C LYS A 2 -45.96 -2.27 3.04
N LYS A 3 -45.57 -3.15 3.97
CA LYS A 3 -44.65 -2.80 5.08
C LYS A 3 -43.44 -3.73 5.25
N LEU A 4 -43.12 -4.56 4.26
CA LEU A 4 -42.04 -5.57 4.37
C LEU A 4 -40.76 -5.24 3.59
N LEU A 5 -40.68 -4.08 2.91
CA LEU A 5 -39.55 -3.75 2.02
C LEU A 5 -38.47 -2.85 2.64
N ILE A 6 -38.53 -2.54 3.93
CA ILE A 6 -37.59 -1.58 4.56
C ILE A 6 -36.40 -2.28 5.25
N ALA A 7 -36.47 -3.59 5.50
CA ALA A 7 -35.43 -4.32 6.24
C ALA A 7 -34.17 -4.70 5.42
N ALA A 8 -34.24 -4.64 4.09
CA ALA A 8 -33.12 -5.10 3.23
C ALA A 8 -31.99 -4.07 3.04
N ILE A 9 -32.19 -2.80 3.45
CA ILE A 9 -31.23 -1.71 3.20
C ILE A 9 -30.11 -1.69 4.26
N PHE A 10 -30.32 -2.30 5.44
CA PHE A 10 -29.35 -2.26 6.55
C PHE A 10 -28.24 -3.32 6.49
N ALA A 11 -28.28 -4.27 5.55
CA ALA A 11 -27.28 -5.36 5.47
C ALA A 11 -26.04 -5.02 4.62
N LEU A 12 -26.01 -3.85 3.95
CA LEU A 12 -25.04 -3.56 2.89
C LEU A 12 -23.75 -2.78 3.25
N PRO A 13 -23.44 -2.30 4.48
CA PRO A 13 -22.19 -1.56 4.68
C PRO A 13 -20.99 -2.45 5.08
N MET A 14 -21.15 -3.78 5.24
CA MET A 14 -20.06 -4.63 5.76
C MET A 14 -19.08 -5.16 4.70
N LEU A 15 -19.36 -4.98 3.40
CA LEU A 15 -18.54 -5.54 2.32
C LEU A 15 -17.31 -4.68 1.94
N ALA A 16 -17.10 -3.52 2.58
CA ALA A 16 -16.03 -2.59 2.23
C ALA A 16 -14.68 -2.84 2.96
N HIS A 17 -14.58 -3.84 3.83
CA HIS A 17 -13.43 -4.02 4.74
C HIS A 17 -12.58 -5.28 4.46
N ALA A 18 -12.69 -5.87 3.27
CA ALA A 18 -11.95 -7.10 2.95
C ALA A 18 -10.45 -6.87 2.61
N HIS A 19 -9.99 -5.62 2.43
CA HIS A 19 -8.62 -5.30 1.99
C HIS A 19 -7.82 -4.43 2.99
N GLY A 20 -8.25 -4.34 4.26
CA GLY A 20 -7.72 -3.34 5.20
C GLY A 20 -8.14 -1.92 4.81
N ASP A 21 -7.98 -0.95 5.72
CA ASP A 21 -8.19 0.46 5.38
C ASP A 21 -7.03 0.94 4.46
N VAL A 22 -7.31 1.89 3.56
CA VAL A 22 -6.32 2.54 2.71
C VAL A 22 -5.17 3.12 3.54
N PHE A 23 -5.46 3.55 4.77
CA PHE A 23 -4.46 3.98 5.73
C PHE A 23 -3.47 2.86 6.07
N GLU A 24 -3.96 1.70 6.49
CA GLU A 24 -3.14 0.52 6.82
C GLU A 24 -2.34 0.04 5.60
N MET A 25 -2.97 -0.06 4.43
CA MET A 25 -2.27 -0.41 3.19
C MET A 25 -1.15 0.58 2.87
N THR A 26 -1.36 1.88 3.13
CA THR A 26 -0.36 2.91 2.90
C THR A 26 0.83 2.73 3.86
N GLU A 27 0.57 2.48 5.14
CA GLU A 27 1.63 2.22 6.14
C GLU A 27 2.45 0.97 5.78
N MET A 28 1.78 -0.13 5.45
CA MET A 28 2.45 -1.37 5.03
C MET A 28 3.28 -1.18 3.76
N SER A 29 2.76 -0.42 2.79
CA SER A 29 3.47 -0.11 1.53
C SER A 29 4.73 0.73 1.77
N VAL A 30 4.66 1.72 2.67
CA VAL A 30 5.85 2.50 3.07
C VAL A 30 6.89 1.59 3.71
N SER A 31 6.48 0.73 4.64
CA SER A 31 7.38 -0.21 5.31
C SER A 31 8.07 -1.15 4.32
N GLU A 32 7.31 -1.76 3.41
CA GLU A 32 7.85 -2.70 2.43
C GLU A 32 8.77 -2.01 1.41
N ALA A 33 8.40 -0.81 0.91
CA ALA A 33 9.26 -0.05 0.01
C ALA A 33 10.59 0.36 0.67
N LEU A 34 10.56 0.79 1.94
CA LEU A 34 11.76 1.13 2.70
C LEU A 34 12.61 -0.10 2.99
N ARG A 35 11.99 -1.25 3.29
CA ARG A 35 12.69 -2.53 3.43
C ARG A 35 13.45 -2.87 2.14
N LYS A 36 12.78 -2.83 0.99
CA LYS A 36 13.42 -3.07 -0.32
C LYS A 36 14.55 -2.08 -0.58
N PHE A 37 14.32 -0.79 -0.34
CA PHE A 37 15.35 0.24 -0.47
C PHE A 37 16.60 -0.07 0.37
N GLN A 38 16.42 -0.51 1.62
CA GLN A 38 17.54 -0.87 2.51
C GLN A 38 18.25 -2.16 2.10
N THR A 39 17.56 -3.09 1.45
CA THR A 39 18.14 -4.40 1.10
C THR A 39 18.71 -4.47 -0.32
N GLU A 40 18.21 -3.65 -1.25
CA GLU A 40 18.51 -3.75 -2.68
C GLU A 40 19.46 -2.64 -3.16
N GLU A 41 19.57 -1.54 -2.43
CA GLU A 41 20.40 -0.40 -2.84
C GLU A 41 21.78 -0.41 -2.18
N THR A 42 22.69 0.38 -2.75
CA THR A 42 24.04 0.53 -2.20
C THR A 42 24.04 1.28 -0.86
N THR A 43 25.05 1.03 -0.02
CA THR A 43 25.22 1.73 1.26
C THR A 43 25.23 3.25 1.11
N SER A 44 25.85 3.80 0.06
CA SER A 44 25.89 5.25 -0.18
C SER A 44 24.52 5.80 -0.52
N THR A 45 23.73 5.08 -1.34
CA THR A 45 22.34 5.43 -1.64
C THR A 45 21.48 5.44 -0.38
N ILE A 46 21.62 4.41 0.47
CA ILE A 46 20.87 4.27 1.73
C ILE A 46 21.21 5.40 2.70
N GLN A 47 22.50 5.71 2.87
CA GLN A 47 22.96 6.82 3.72
C GLN A 47 22.51 8.19 3.20
N ALA A 48 22.23 8.30 1.90
CA ALA A 48 21.71 9.51 1.30
C ALA A 48 20.18 9.63 1.39
N TYR A 49 19.48 8.76 2.15
CA TYR A 49 18.03 8.84 2.37
C TYR A 49 17.62 10.20 2.97
N ARG A 50 16.53 10.76 2.44
CA ARG A 50 16.01 12.07 2.89
C ARG A 50 14.53 12.07 3.23
N GLY A 51 13.79 11.06 2.82
CA GLY A 51 12.38 10.98 3.14
C GLY A 51 11.62 10.03 2.23
N VAL A 52 10.34 9.89 2.55
CA VAL A 52 9.40 9.05 1.82
C VAL A 52 8.08 9.79 1.67
N ARG A 53 7.41 9.58 0.53
CA ARG A 53 6.04 10.03 0.30
C ARG A 53 5.25 8.86 -0.27
N ALA A 54 4.06 8.60 0.27
CA ALA A 54 3.14 7.62 -0.28
C ALA A 54 1.80 8.25 -0.65
N TRP A 55 1.13 7.70 -1.66
CA TRP A 55 -0.23 8.08 -2.03
C TRP A 55 -0.94 6.92 -2.74
N PRO A 56 -2.26 6.77 -2.53
CA PRO A 56 -3.07 5.84 -3.32
C PRO A 56 -3.11 6.24 -4.79
N SER A 57 -3.09 5.25 -5.68
CA SER A 57 -3.15 5.43 -7.13
C SER A 57 -3.90 4.26 -7.77
N GLY A 58 -5.22 4.37 -7.85
CA GLY A 58 -6.06 3.27 -8.33
C GLY A 58 -6.12 2.16 -7.29
N ALA A 59 -5.74 0.94 -7.68
CA ALA A 59 -5.68 -0.22 -6.80
C ALA A 59 -4.34 -0.38 -6.05
N GLU A 60 -3.36 0.47 -6.35
CA GLU A 60 -2.01 0.40 -5.79
C GLU A 60 -1.73 1.58 -4.84
N ILE A 61 -0.73 1.42 -3.98
CA ILE A 61 -0.07 2.53 -3.30
C ILE A 61 1.24 2.84 -4.02
N LYS A 62 1.43 4.09 -4.44
CA LYS A 62 2.73 4.57 -4.90
C LYS A 62 3.55 5.03 -3.71
N VAL A 63 4.80 4.62 -3.64
CA VAL A 63 5.75 5.06 -2.60
C VAL A 63 6.99 5.62 -3.28
N ARG A 64 7.28 6.90 -3.05
CA ARG A 64 8.51 7.55 -3.52
C ARG A 64 9.48 7.66 -2.37
N VAL A 65 10.66 7.05 -2.53
CA VAL A 65 11.79 7.15 -1.60
C VAL A 65 12.78 8.15 -2.16
N TYR A 66 13.03 9.23 -1.44
CA TYR A 66 13.95 10.29 -1.84
C TYR A 66 15.33 10.05 -1.26
N TYR A 67 16.34 10.18 -2.11
CA TYR A 67 17.74 10.11 -1.72
C TYR A 67 18.56 11.14 -2.49
N GLY A 68 19.72 11.56 -1.96
CA GLY A 68 20.55 12.56 -2.64
C GLY A 68 19.87 13.93 -2.80
N ALA A 69 20.39 14.78 -3.68
CA ALA A 69 19.89 16.14 -3.80
C ALA A 69 18.52 16.20 -4.50
N GLN A 70 18.34 15.41 -5.56
CA GLN A 70 17.15 15.41 -6.41
C GLN A 70 16.76 13.99 -6.87
N ASP A 71 17.37 12.96 -6.30
CA ASP A 71 17.17 11.58 -6.73
C ASP A 71 16.01 10.93 -5.95
N SER A 72 15.35 9.98 -6.60
CA SER A 72 14.29 9.21 -5.95
C SER A 72 14.02 7.91 -6.69
N PHE A 73 13.55 6.91 -5.96
CA PHE A 73 12.94 5.72 -6.52
C PHE A 73 11.44 5.75 -6.31
N LEU A 74 10.70 5.30 -7.31
CA LEU A 74 9.25 5.13 -7.23
C LEU A 74 8.95 3.64 -7.12
N TYR A 75 8.22 3.26 -6.09
CA TYR A 75 7.71 1.91 -5.91
C TYR A 75 6.21 1.90 -6.16
N SER A 76 5.72 0.83 -6.78
CA SER A 76 4.31 0.50 -6.89
C SER A 76 4.04 -0.69 -5.99
N CYS A 77 3.15 -0.53 -5.03
CA CYS A 77 2.86 -1.52 -4.01
C CYS A 77 1.42 -1.99 -4.11
N GLU A 78 1.23 -3.29 -4.09
CA GLU A 78 -0.07 -3.96 -4.17
C GLU A 78 -0.15 -5.07 -3.13
N MET A 79 -1.38 -5.44 -2.77
CA MET A 79 -1.63 -6.60 -1.92
C MET A 79 -1.53 -7.87 -2.76
N ASP A 80 -0.60 -8.75 -2.40
CA ASP A 80 -0.42 -10.06 -3.02
C ASP A 80 -1.43 -11.04 -2.41
N HIS A 81 -2.49 -11.32 -3.16
CA HIS A 81 -3.55 -12.27 -2.80
C HIS A 81 -3.17 -13.73 -3.15
N ALA A 82 -1.95 -14.15 -2.81
CA ALA A 82 -1.54 -15.54 -3.00
C ALA A 82 -2.45 -16.47 -2.15
N THR A 83 -3.26 -17.29 -2.82
CA THR A 83 -4.25 -18.16 -2.17
C THR A 83 -3.57 -19.11 -1.17
N GLY A 84 -3.89 -18.96 0.12
CA GLY A 84 -3.41 -19.84 1.20
C GLY A 84 -2.19 -19.34 1.96
N ALA A 85 -1.63 -18.18 1.63
CA ALA A 85 -0.61 -17.48 2.41
C ALA A 85 -1.20 -16.24 3.11
N GLU A 86 -0.53 -15.74 4.15
CA GLU A 86 -0.86 -14.43 4.74
C GLU A 86 -0.80 -13.34 3.66
N GLU A 87 -1.81 -12.46 3.66
CA GLU A 87 -1.82 -11.29 2.77
C GLU A 87 -0.57 -10.45 3.05
N LYS A 88 0.19 -10.15 2.00
CA LYS A 88 1.41 -9.34 2.11
C LYS A 88 1.41 -8.24 1.08
N ILE A 89 2.00 -7.10 1.42
CA ILE A 89 2.30 -6.07 0.44
C ILE A 89 3.56 -6.47 -0.33
N VAL A 90 3.49 -6.37 -1.65
CA VAL A 90 4.65 -6.50 -2.54
C VAL A 90 4.85 -5.19 -3.26
N CYS A 91 6.08 -4.66 -3.20
CA CYS A 91 6.45 -3.44 -3.89
C CYS A 91 7.41 -3.73 -5.05
N GLN A 92 7.15 -3.12 -6.21
CA GLN A 92 8.02 -3.16 -7.39
C GLN A 92 8.62 -1.78 -7.66
N LYS A 93 9.93 -1.73 -7.91
CA LYS A 93 10.64 -0.50 -8.25
C LYS A 93 10.44 -0.16 -9.73
N ASN A 94 10.02 1.06 -10.01
CA ASN A 94 9.81 1.63 -11.34
C ASN A 94 10.90 2.63 -11.71
#